data_AF-A0A6I1KDR5-F1
#
_entry.id   AF-A0A6I1KDR5-F1
#
_cell.length_a   1.000
_cell.length_b   1.000
_cell.length_c   1.000
_cell.angle_alpha   90.00
_cell.angle_beta   90.00
_cell.angle_gamma   90.00
#
_symmetry.space_group_name_H-M   'P 1'
#
loop_
_entity.id
_entity.type
_entity.pdbx_description
1 polymer ?
#
loop_
_entity_poly.entity_id
_entity_poly.type
_entity_poly.pdbx_seq_one_letter_code
_entity_poly.pdbx_strand_id
1 'polypeptide(L)' 'MQHVAVVPEPPPAKIAWAAGLPLPTKDAPIMAAASACGADILVTGDRRDFGHLLGKTDEGTTVMTPRDTVRLLLEGKV' A
#
# COMPACT_ATOMS: atom_id res chain seq x y z
N MET A 1 21.83 0.53 -6.39
CA MET A 1 21.14 1.79 -6.74
C MET A 1 19.87 1.85 -5.92
N GLN A 2 19.61 2.96 -5.21
CA GLN A 2 18.35 3.16 -4.49
C GLN A 2 17.43 3.97 -5.41
N HIS A 3 16.38 3.35 -5.95
CA HIS A 3 15.35 4.06 -6.71
C HIS A 3 14.38 4.69 -5.72
N VAL A 4 14.42 6.02 -5.61
CA VAL A 4 13.47 6.81 -4.83
C VAL A 4 12.82 7.80 -5.79
N ALA A 5 11.48 7.80 -5.83
CA ALA A 5 10.71 8.75 -6.62
C ALA A 5 9.79 9.55 -5.69
N VAL A 6 9.76 10.87 -5.88
CA VAL A 6 8.74 11.73 -5.27
C VAL A 6 7.54 11.72 -6.20
N VAL A 7 6.37 11.42 -5.66
CA VAL A 7 5.10 11.39 -6.41
C VAL A 7 4.17 12.50 -5.92
N PRO A 8 3.20 12.95 -6.73
CA PRO A 8 2.18 13.88 -6.28
C PRO A 8 1.38 13.35 -5.10
N GLU A 9 0.81 14.26 -4.30
CA GLU A 9 -0.16 13.92 -3.27
C GLU A 9 -1.40 13.24 -3.90
N PRO A 10 -1.96 12.19 -3.27
CA PRO A 10 -3.17 11.56 -3.77
C PRO A 10 -4.34 12.57 -3.84
N PRO A 11 -5.20 12.50 -4.88
CA PRO A 11 -6.35 13.39 -4.98
C PRO A 11 -7.36 13.14 -3.84
N PRO A 12 -8.16 14.13 -3.44
CA PRO A 12 -9.13 13.99 -2.35
C PRO A 12 -10.10 12.81 -2.51
N ALA A 13 -10.47 12.47 -3.75
CA ALA A 13 -11.32 11.31 -4.03
C ALA A 13 -10.66 9.97 -3.62
N LYS A 14 -9.34 9.83 -3.80
CA LYS A 14 -8.60 8.63 -3.37
C LYS A 14 -8.48 8.58 -1.85
N ILE A 15 -8.31 9.72 -1.19
CA ILE A 15 -8.34 9.80 0.28
C ILE A 15 -9.71 9.39 0.82
N ALA A 16 -10.80 9.90 0.24
CA ALA A 16 -12.17 9.56 0.64
C ALA A 16 -12.48 8.08 0.46
N TRP A 17 -12.03 7.48 -0.65
CA TRP A 17 -12.10 6.03 -0.86
C TRP A 17 -11.34 5.26 0.24
N ALA A 18 -10.09 5.61 0.49
CA ALA A 18 -9.26 4.91 1.48
C ALA A 18 -9.82 5.08 2.91
N ALA A 19 -10.47 6.21 3.21
CA ALA A 19 -11.15 6.44 4.48
C ALA A 19 -12.40 5.56 4.67
N GLY A 20 -12.94 4.98 3.60
CA GLY A 20 -14.01 3.97 3.64
C GLY A 20 -13.51 2.55 3.92
N LEU A 21 -12.20 2.31 3.87
CA LEU A 21 -11.61 1.03 4.25
C LEU A 21 -11.61 0.88 5.78
N PRO A 22 -11.53 -0.35 6.31
CA PRO A 22 -11.42 -0.62 7.75
C PRO A 22 -10.07 -0.20 8.37
N LEU A 23 -9.52 0.96 7.98
CA LEU A 23 -8.29 1.55 8.48
C LEU A 23 -8.58 2.70 9.46
N PRO A 24 -7.68 2.99 10.41
CA PRO A 24 -7.71 4.26 11.11
C PRO A 24 -7.65 5.43 10.12
N THR A 25 -8.39 6.51 10.40
CA THR A 25 -8.44 7.69 9.51
C THR A 25 -7.07 8.29 9.23
N LYS A 26 -6.14 8.19 10.20
CA LYS A 26 -4.74 8.63 10.05
C LYS A 26 -3.96 7.85 8.98
N ASP A 27 -4.35 6.62 8.66
CA ASP A 27 -3.63 5.72 7.76
C ASP A 27 -4.23 5.67 6.35
N ALA A 28 -5.46 6.19 6.17
CA ALA A 28 -6.09 6.30 4.86
C ALA A 28 -5.20 7.02 3.81
N PRO A 29 -4.46 8.10 4.14
CA PRO A 29 -3.54 8.73 3.19
C PRO A 29 -2.44 7.81 2.66
N ILE A 30 -1.99 6.83 3.44
CA ILE A 30 -0.94 5.88 3.04
C ILE A 30 -1.46 4.95 1.94
N MET A 31 -2.66 4.39 2.12
CA MET A 31 -3.29 3.52 1.12
C MET A 31 -3.67 4.30 -0.14
N ALA A 32 -4.20 5.53 0.03
CA ALA A 32 -4.54 6.40 -1.09
C ALA A 32 -3.31 6.76 -1.93
N ALA A 33 -2.18 7.09 -1.29
CA ALA A 33 -0.95 7.43 -1.99
C ALA A 33 -0.41 6.24 -2.81
N ALA A 34 -0.39 5.05 -2.23
CA ALA A 34 0.08 3.84 -2.91
C ALA A 34 -0.77 3.51 -4.16
N SER A 35 -2.09 3.60 -4.04
CA SER A 35 -2.98 3.42 -5.19
C SER A 35 -2.83 4.54 -6.23
N ALA A 36 -2.75 5.80 -5.78
CA ALA A 36 -2.69 6.95 -6.69
C ALA A 36 -1.40 7.00 -7.50
N CYS A 37 -0.27 6.53 -6.95
CA CYS A 37 0.99 6.43 -7.68
C CYS A 37 1.12 5.14 -8.50
N GLY A 38 0.13 4.25 -8.47
CA GLY A 38 0.14 3.00 -9.20
C GLY A 38 1.13 1.98 -8.64
N ALA A 39 1.37 1.97 -7.33
CA ALA A 39 2.22 0.97 -6.71
C ALA A 39 1.55 -0.41 -6.74
N ASP A 40 2.26 -1.42 -7.23
CA ASP A 40 1.79 -2.81 -7.19
C ASP A 40 1.68 -3.33 -5.75
N ILE A 41 2.58 -2.87 -4.86
CA ILE A 41 2.70 -3.35 -3.49
C ILE A 41 2.87 -2.18 -2.51
N LEU A 42 2.02 -2.14 -1.47
CA LEU A 42 2.23 -1.36 -0.25
C LEU A 42 2.88 -2.24 0.81
N VAL A 43 4.13 -1.98 1.15
CA VAL A 43 4.89 -2.76 2.14
C VAL A 43 4.72 -2.17 3.53
N THR A 44 4.24 -2.96 4.49
CA THR A 44 4.13 -2.51 5.89
C THR A 44 4.39 -3.62 6.91
N GLY A 45 5.10 -3.27 8.00
CA GLY A 45 5.23 -4.13 9.18
C GLY A 45 4.11 -3.95 10.20
N ASP A 46 3.22 -2.97 9.99
CA ASP A 46 2.13 -2.67 10.91
C ASP A 46 1.00 -3.70 10.79
N ARG A 47 1.04 -4.68 11.68
CA ARG A 47 -0.01 -5.71 11.76
C ARG A 47 -1.21 -5.27 12.57
N ARG A 48 -1.10 -4.20 13.37
CA ARG A 48 -2.21 -3.73 14.20
C ARG A 48 -3.24 -3.04 13.32
N ASP A 49 -2.78 -2.10 12.50
CA ASP A 49 -3.68 -1.25 11.73
C ASP A 49 -3.93 -1.86 10.33
N PHE A 50 -2.93 -2.48 9.68
CA PHE A 50 -3.07 -3.08 8.33
C PHE A 50 -3.22 -4.60 8.31
N GLY A 51 -3.17 -5.29 9.45
CA GLY A 51 -3.13 -6.75 9.51
C GLY A 51 -4.27 -7.44 8.75
N HIS A 52 -5.46 -6.84 8.76
CA HIS A 52 -6.64 -7.35 8.07
C HIS A 52 -6.66 -7.06 6.56
N LEU A 53 -5.72 -6.26 6.04
CA LEU A 53 -5.52 -5.99 4.61
C LEU A 53 -4.36 -6.77 4.00
N LEU A 54 -3.52 -7.43 4.82
CA LEU A 54 -2.39 -8.20 4.31
C LEU A 54 -2.83 -9.28 3.31
N GLY A 55 -2.20 -9.29 2.13
CA GLY A 55 -2.50 -10.20 1.03
C GLY A 55 -3.73 -9.82 0.19
N LYS A 56 -4.40 -8.70 0.52
CA LYS A 56 -5.53 -8.17 -0.28
C LYS A 56 -5.03 -7.14 -1.28
N THR A 57 -5.69 -7.12 -2.43
CA THR A 57 -5.46 -6.15 -3.50
C THR A 57 -6.67 -5.24 -3.61
N ASP A 58 -6.43 -3.94 -3.54
CA ASP A 58 -7.44 -2.90 -3.58
C ASP A 58 -6.94 -1.78 -4.49
N GLU A 59 -7.74 -1.38 -5.48
CA GLU A 59 -7.35 -0.39 -6.50
C GLU A 59 -5.97 -0.65 -7.15
N GLY A 60 -5.64 -1.93 -7.40
CA GLY A 60 -4.40 -2.36 -8.03
C GLY A 60 -3.19 -2.49 -7.09
N THR A 61 -3.31 -2.09 -5.82
CA THR A 61 -2.23 -2.17 -4.84
C THR A 61 -2.47 -3.31 -3.86
N THR A 62 -1.46 -4.16 -3.67
CA THR A 62 -1.50 -5.27 -2.70
C THR A 62 -0.77 -4.89 -1.42
N VAL A 63 -1.39 -5.07 -0.24
CA VAL A 63 -0.70 -4.82 1.03
C VAL A 63 0.09 -6.06 1.46
N MET A 64 1.40 -5.92 1.69
CA MET A 64 2.28 -7.05 2.02
C MET A 64 3.19 -6.74 3.20
N THR A 65 3.62 -7.79 3.90
CA THR A 65 4.68 -7.64 4.91
C THR A 65 6.06 -7.50 4.22
N PRO A 66 7.07 -6.91 4.89
CA PRO A 66 8.43 -6.89 4.35
C PRO A 66 8.97 -8.29 4.02
N ARG A 67 8.65 -9.28 4.86
CA ARG A 67 9.05 -10.68 4.64
C ARG A 67 8.48 -11.22 3.33
N ASP A 68 7.17 -11.07 3.14
CA ASP A 68 6.49 -11.64 1.98
C ASP A 68 6.88 -10.90 0.70
N THR A 69 7.08 -9.58 0.79
CA THR A 69 7.56 -8.77 -0.34
C THR A 69 8.96 -9.20 -0.78
N VAL A 70 9.91 -9.35 0.15
CA VAL A 70 11.26 -9.82 -0.17
C VAL A 70 11.23 -11.21 -0.79
N ARG A 71 10.41 -12.11 -0.24
CA ARG A 71 10.22 -13.45 -0.82
C ARG A 71 9.70 -13.37 -2.26
N LEU A 72 8.67 -12.57 -2.52
CA LEU A 72 8.08 -12.41 -3.85
C LEU A 72 9.11 -11.89 -4.87
N LEU A 73 9.93 -10.91 -4.47
CA LEU A 73 10.99 -10.34 -5.30
C LEU A 73 12.10 -11.36 -5.59
N LEU A 74 12.53 -12.13 -4.60
CA LEU A 74 13.54 -13.18 -4.78
C LEU A 74 13.05 -14.34 -5.66
N GLU A 75 11.73 -14.57 -5.71
CA GLU A 75 11.09 -15.56 -6.58
C GLU A 75 10.84 -15.04 -8.01
N GLY A 76 11.13 -13.75 -8.31
CA GLY A 76 10.97 -13.16 -9.63
C GLY A 76 9.52 -12.99 -10.09
N LYS A 77 8.61 -12.74 -9.15
CA LYS A 77 7.15 -12.70 -9.37
C LYS A 77 6.55 -11.29 -9.32
N VAL A 78 7.39 -10.26 -9.51
CA VAL A 78 7.00 -8.84 -9.59
C VAL A 78 7.51 -8.28 -10.91
#